data_AF-A0A6A7MB53-F1
#
_entry.id   AF-A0A6A7MB53-F1
#
_cell.length_a   1.000
_cell.length_b   1.000
_cell.length_c   1.000
_cell.angle_alpha   90.00
_cell.angle_beta   90.00
_cell.angle_gamma   90.00
#
_symmetry.space_group_name_H-M   'P 1'
#
loop_
_entity.id
_entity.type
_entity.pdbx_description
1 polymer ?
#
loop_
_entity_poly.entity_id
_entity_poly.type
_entity_poly.pdbx_seq_one_letter_code
_entity_poly.pdbx_strand_id
1 'polypeptide(L)' 'MTLLEELNRVAMRIAPYEAPPVCPWCGTGHLEVIEETPDPNFGALGVSTRTLRCDAPACGRLTEA' A
#
# COMPACT_ATOMS: atom_id res chain seq x y z
N MET A 1 -7.75 -27.53 11.32
CA MET A 1 -7.07 -26.36 10.74
C MET A 1 -6.42 -26.81 9.46
N THR A 2 -7.00 -26.39 8.35
CA THR A 2 -6.60 -26.73 6.98
C THR A 2 -5.59 -25.71 6.47
N LEU A 3 -4.77 -26.13 5.52
CA LEU A 3 -3.77 -25.26 4.88
C LEU A 3 -4.43 -24.04 4.22
N LEU A 4 -5.68 -24.18 3.77
CA LEU A 4 -6.51 -23.10 3.23
C LEU A 4 -6.90 -22.06 4.29
N GLU A 5 -7.23 -22.49 5.51
CA GLU A 5 -7.55 -21.59 6.62
C GLU A 5 -6.33 -20.80 7.06
N GLU A 6 -5.15 -21.42 7.10
CA GLU A 6 -3.89 -20.74 7.42
C GLU A 6 -3.47 -19.75 6.31
N LEU A 7 -3.64 -20.13 5.03
CA LEU A 7 -3.41 -19.23 3.90
C LEU A 7 -4.33 -18.00 3.96
N ASN A 8 -5.62 -18.18 4.26
CA ASN A 8 -6.56 -17.07 4.43
C ASN A 8 -6.20 -16.18 5.61
N ARG A 9 -5.73 -16.77 6.71
CA ARG A 9 -5.34 -16.05 7.92
C ARG A 9 -4.05 -15.24 7.72
N VAL A 10 -3.11 -15.76 6.93
CA VAL A 10 -1.90 -15.05 6.50
C VAL A 10 -2.27 -13.94 5.50
N ALA A 11 -3.15 -14.20 4.53
CA ALA A 11 -3.64 -13.18 3.61
C ALA A 11 -4.34 -12.01 4.32
N MET A 12 -5.10 -12.28 5.40
CA MET A 12 -5.72 -11.24 6.23
C MET A 12 -4.73 -10.38 7.04
N ARG A 13 -3.48 -10.83 7.25
CA ARG A 13 -2.45 -10.02 7.94
C ARG A 13 -1.77 -9.00 7.02
N ILE A 14 -1.94 -9.15 5.71
CA ILE A 14 -1.47 -8.20 4.70
C ILE A 14 -2.69 -7.36 4.32
N ALA A 15 -3.00 -6.32 5.11
CA ALA A 15 -4.23 -5.52 5.04
C ALA A 15 -4.80 -5.32 3.61
N PRO A 16 -5.84 -6.06 3.20
CA PRO A 16 -6.30 -6.01 1.80
C PRO A 16 -7.45 -5.03 1.51
N TYR A 17 -7.94 -4.23 2.48
CA TYR A 17 -9.23 -3.54 2.31
C TYR A 17 -9.35 -2.15 2.96
N GLU A 18 -8.25 -1.44 3.20
CA GLU A 18 -8.39 0.00 3.41
C GLU A 18 -8.51 0.66 2.04
N ALA A 19 -9.64 1.33 1.79
CA ALA A 19 -9.80 2.12 0.57
C ALA A 19 -8.58 3.07 0.44
N PRO A 20 -8.00 3.20 -0.76
CA PRO A 20 -6.80 4.02 -0.92
C PRO A 20 -7.06 5.43 -0.38
N PRO A 21 -6.14 5.99 0.42
CA PRO A 21 -6.41 7.22 1.14
C PRO A 21 -6.60 8.38 0.17
N VAL A 22 -7.49 9.32 0.52
CA VAL A 22 -7.69 10.54 -0.27
C VAL A 22 -6.39 11.34 -0.29
N CYS A 23 -6.02 11.81 -1.48
CA CYS A 23 -4.84 12.64 -1.71
C CYS A 23 -4.94 13.95 -0.90
N PRO A 24 -4.06 14.18 0.09
CA PRO A 24 -4.14 15.37 0.96
C PRO A 24 -3.80 16.67 0.21
N TRP A 25 -3.24 16.59 -1.00
CA TRP A 25 -2.86 17.75 -1.79
C TRP A 25 -3.97 18.29 -2.68
N CYS A 26 -4.80 17.43 -3.29
CA CYS A 26 -5.89 17.86 -4.16
C CYS A 26 -7.28 17.57 -3.60
N GLY A 27 -7.40 16.75 -2.55
CA GLY A 27 -8.67 16.37 -1.93
C GLY A 27 -9.66 15.65 -2.85
N THR A 28 -9.24 15.29 -4.07
CA THR A 28 -10.13 14.80 -5.14
C THR A 28 -9.77 13.37 -5.57
N GLY A 29 -8.48 13.09 -5.73
CA GLY A 29 -7.99 11.77 -6.09
C GLY A 29 -7.64 10.91 -4.87
N HIS A 30 -7.32 9.64 -5.10
CA HIS A 30 -6.80 8.70 -4.11
C HIS A 30 -5.33 8.40 -4.38
N LEU A 31 -4.61 7.99 -3.33
CA LEU A 31 -3.21 7.57 -3.42
C LEU A 31 -3.12 6.07 -3.67
N GLU A 32 -2.59 5.69 -4.82
CA GLU A 32 -2.40 4.30 -5.24
C GLU A 32 -0.92 3.91 -5.16
N VAL A 33 -0.63 2.70 -4.71
CA VAL A 33 0.74 2.15 -4.72
C VAL A 33 1.14 1.86 -6.16
N ILE A 34 2.22 2.51 -6.63
CA ILE A 34 2.80 2.27 -7.97
C ILE A 34 4.11 1.50 -7.91
N GLU A 35 4.75 1.46 -6.75
CA GLU A 35 5.97 0.71 -6.49
C GLU A 35 6.02 0.32 -5.01
N GLU A 36 6.50 -0.90 -4.73
CA GLU A 36 6.73 -1.37 -3.38
C GLU A 36 8.09 -2.10 -3.36
N THR A 37 8.96 -1.70 -2.43
CA THR A 37 10.29 -2.31 -2.26
C THR A 37 10.53 -2.62 -0.78
N PRO A 38 11.31 -3.66 -0.44
CA PRO A 38 11.68 -3.90 0.95
C PRO A 38 12.47 -2.73 1.53
N ASP A 39 12.15 -2.31 2.76
CA ASP A 39 12.90 -1.24 3.42
C ASP A 39 14.39 -1.64 3.57
N PRO A 40 15.35 -0.74 3.29
CA PRO A 40 16.76 -1.08 3.32
C PRO A 40 17.29 -1.51 4.70
N ASN A 41 16.65 -1.06 5.78
CA ASN A 41 17.04 -1.38 7.16
C ASN A 41 16.18 -2.48 7.77
N PHE A 42 14.89 -2.55 7.41
CA PHE A 42 13.89 -3.39 8.06
C PHE A 42 13.19 -4.38 7.12
N GLY A 43 13.62 -4.48 5.86
CA GLY A 43 13.04 -5.40 4.87
C GLY A 43 13.06 -6.87 5.30
N ALA A 44 14.10 -7.30 6.01
CA ALA A 44 14.19 -8.65 6.58
C ALA A 44 13.12 -8.93 7.66
N LEU A 45 12.54 -7.88 8.25
CA LEU A 45 11.42 -7.96 9.20
C LEU A 45 10.05 -7.86 8.51
N GLY A 46 10.02 -7.79 7.17
CA GLY A 46 8.80 -7.67 6.37
C GLY A 46 8.27 -6.24 6.23
N VAL A 47 9.09 -5.23 6.52
CA VAL A 47 8.74 -3.81 6.29
C VAL A 47 9.04 -3.44 4.84
N SER A 48 8.10 -2.79 4.16
CA SER A 48 8.27 -2.28 2.80
C SER A 48 8.09 -0.76 2.75
N THR A 49 8.83 -0.12 1.85
CA THR A 49 8.64 1.27 1.43
C THR A 49 7.78 1.26 0.17
N ARG A 50 6.75 2.12 0.15
CA ARG A 50 5.81 2.22 -0.96
C ARG A 50 5.88 3.60 -1.61
N THR A 51 5.99 3.62 -2.93
CA THR A 51 5.76 4.84 -3.71
C THR A 51 4.28 4.90 -4.06
N LEU A 52 3.61 5.94 -3.60
CA LEU A 52 2.21 6.23 -3.87
C LEU A 52 2.09 7.33 -4.94
N ARG A 53 1.07 7.23 -5.78
CA ARG A 53 0.70 8.24 -6.78
C ARG A 53 -0.77 8.62 -6.66
N CYS A 54 -1.06 9.92 -6.78
CA CYS A 54 -2.43 10.39 -6.92
C CYS A 54 -2.99 10.05 -8.31
N ASP A 55 -4.13 9.37 -8.35
CA ASP A 55 -4.84 8.98 -9.58
C ASP A 55 -5.49 10.16 -10.34
N ALA A 56 -5.75 11.29 -9.66
CA ALA A 56 -6.37 12.45 -10.28
C ALA A 56 -5.47 13.02 -11.39
N PRO A 57 -5.96 13.11 -12.66
CA PRO A 57 -5.13 13.41 -13.82
C PRO A 57 -4.50 14.80 -13.78
N ALA A 58 -5.14 15.75 -13.10
CA ALA A 58 -4.60 17.10 -12.90
C ALA A 58 -3.60 17.21 -11.73
N CYS A 59 -3.55 16.21 -10.83
CA CYS A 59 -2.69 16.23 -9.65
C CYS A 59 -1.44 15.37 -9.85
N GLY A 60 -1.61 14.06 -10.03
CA GLY A 60 -0.51 13.13 -10.32
C GLY A 60 0.64 13.08 -9.30
N ARG A 61 0.49 13.66 -8.09
CA ARG A 61 1.58 13.77 -7.10
C ARG A 61 2.09 12.42 -6.64
N LEU A 62 3.39 12.37 -6.36
CA LEU A 62 4.09 11.22 -5.80
C LEU A 62 4.44 11.45 -4.33
N THR A 63 4.36 10.40 -3.51
CA THR A 63 4.79 10.40 -2.11
C THR A 63 5.26 9.01 -1.69
N GLU A 64 6.10 8.94 -0.68
CA GLU A 64 6.56 7.67 -0.08
C GLU A 64 5.78 7.38 1.20
N ALA A 65 5.55 6.10 1.50
CA ALA A 65 4.87 5.59 2.70
C ALA A 65 5.57 4.35 3.26
#